data_AF-A0A4S8VN57-F1
#
_entry.id   AF-A0A4S8VN57-F1
#
_cell.length_a   1.000
_cell.length_b   1.000
_cell.length_c   1.000
_cell.angle_alpha   90.00
_cell.angle_beta   90.00
_cell.angle_gamma   90.00
#
_symmetry.space_group_name_H-M   'P 1'
#
loop_
_entity.id
_entity.type
_entity.pdbx_description
1 polymer ?
#
loop_
_entity_poly.entity_id
_entity_poly.type
_entity_poly.pdbx_seq_one_letter_code
_entity_poly.pdbx_strand_id
1 'polypeptide(L)'
;MDFTVTLPLVRFIGICTITTICAVVIAIPYCRTPAWKPFRTSMFITLGLSGIIPMTYAANTFGIAQANLQMGWKYIILEGTFYLCGAVIYACRIPERWYPGKFDIVGASHQWFHVFVLMGAGAHLMGIVRAFRYNHHPFTRMCEHFWA
;
A
#
# COMPACT_ATOMS: atom_id res chain seq x y z
N MET A 1 13.13 6.70 28.18
CA MET A 1 12.56 6.94 26.83
C MET A 1 11.75 5.71 26.49
N ASP A 2 10.42 5.81 26.51
CA ASP A 2 9.55 4.64 26.35
C ASP A 2 9.53 4.18 24.90
N PHE A 3 10.22 3.09 24.62
CA PHE A 3 10.30 2.44 23.30
C PHE A 3 8.92 2.08 22.71
N THR A 4 7.91 1.94 23.57
CA THR A 4 6.52 1.60 23.21
C THR A 4 5.79 2.71 22.46
N VAL A 5 6.15 3.98 22.69
CA VAL A 5 5.46 5.14 22.07
C VAL A 5 6.34 5.82 21.03
N THR A 6 7.66 5.80 21.20
CA THR A 6 8.60 6.47 20.29
C THR A 6 8.65 5.83 18.90
N LEU A 7 8.67 4.49 18.82
CA LEU A 7 8.70 3.76 17.54
C LEU A 7 7.47 4.02 16.64
N PRO A 8 6.22 3.90 17.11
CA PRO A 8 5.05 4.21 16.28
C PRO A 8 4.97 5.69 15.90
N LEU A 9 5.37 6.60 16.80
CA LEU A 9 5.39 8.04 16.52
C LEU A 9 6.40 8.41 15.42
N VAL A 10 7.63 7.89 15.50
CA VAL A 10 8.67 8.12 14.49
C VAL A 10 8.23 7.59 13.12
N ARG A 11 7.61 6.39 13.09
CA ARG A 11 7.05 5.82 11.86
C ARG A 11 5.94 6.68 11.27
N PHE A 12 5.01 7.14 12.10
CA PHE A 12 3.90 8.01 11.66
C PHE A 12 4.42 9.32 11.07
N ILE A 13 5.32 10.01 11.78
CA ILE A 13 5.95 11.25 11.31
C ILE A 13 6.68 11.01 9.98
N GLY A 14 7.43 9.92 9.86
CA GLY A 14 8.13 9.55 8.62
C GLY A 14 7.19 9.30 7.44
N ILE A 15 6.06 8.62 7.64
CA ILE A 15 5.06 8.40 6.58
C ILE A 15 4.42 9.74 6.18
N CYS A 16 4.06 10.58 7.14
CA CYS A 16 3.49 11.91 6.87
C CYS A 16 4.44 12.80 6.09
N THR A 17 5.74 12.80 6.43
CA THR A 17 6.73 13.64 5.74
C THR A 17 6.94 13.18 4.30
N ILE A 18 7.15 11.88 4.07
CA ILE A 18 7.32 11.33 2.72
C ILE A 18 6.07 11.58 1.87
N THR A 19 4.88 11.36 2.43
CA THR A 19 3.61 11.61 1.73
C THR A 19 3.44 13.08 1.35
N THR A 20 3.77 14.00 2.27
CA THR A 20 3.69 15.44 2.01
C THR A 20 4.67 15.87 0.92
N ILE A 21 5.90 15.36 0.95
CA ILE A 21 6.90 15.62 -0.10
C ILE A 21 6.38 15.11 -1.45
N CYS A 22 5.83 13.89 -1.50
CA CYS A 22 5.24 13.35 -2.71
C CYS A 22 4.10 14.24 -3.24
N ALA A 23 3.20 14.68 -2.36
CA ALA A 23 2.09 15.56 -2.72
C ALA A 23 2.55 16.91 -3.30
N VAL A 24 3.59 17.52 -2.72
CA VAL A 24 4.18 18.76 -3.24
C VAL A 24 4.80 18.54 -4.62
N VAL A 25 5.59 17.48 -4.79
CA VAL A 25 6.26 17.18 -6.07
C VAL A 25 5.26 16.96 -7.21
N ILE A 26 4.16 16.24 -6.96
CA ILE A 26 3.14 16.03 -8.02
C ILE A 26 2.34 17.30 -8.34
N ALA A 27 2.26 18.25 -7.40
CA ALA A 27 1.58 19.53 -7.61
C ALA A 27 2.39 20.45 -8.54
N ILE A 28 3.72 20.33 -8.57
CA ILE A 28 4.61 21.15 -9.42
C ILE A 28 4.38 20.80 -10.91
N PRO A 29 4.01 21.76 -11.78
CA PRO A 29 3.73 21.51 -13.20
C PRO A 29 4.90 20.90 -13.97
N TYR A 30 6.14 21.31 -13.65
CA TYR A 30 7.36 20.81 -14.29
C TYR A 30 7.54 19.28 -14.12
N CYS A 31 7.20 18.77 -12.94
CA CYS A 31 7.29 17.34 -12.59
C CYS A 31 6.18 16.48 -13.26
N ARG A 32 5.22 17.10 -13.97
CA ARG A 32 4.17 16.38 -14.71
C ARG A 32 4.59 15.99 -16.13
N THR A 33 5.71 16.52 -16.62
CA THR A 33 6.21 16.22 -17.97
C THR A 33 6.57 14.73 -18.14
N PRO A 34 6.49 14.16 -19.36
CA PRO A 34 6.73 12.74 -19.60
C PRO A 34 8.12 12.24 -19.17
N ALA A 35 9.12 13.13 -19.18
CA ALA A 35 10.48 12.83 -18.73
C ALA A 35 10.56 12.46 -17.24
N TRP A 36 9.65 12.99 -16.42
CA TRP A 36 9.59 12.75 -14.97
C TRP A 36 8.71 11.56 -14.58
N LYS A 37 8.11 10.86 -15.55
CA LYS A 37 7.32 9.65 -15.34
C LYS A 37 8.03 8.58 -14.47
N PRO A 38 9.29 8.18 -14.73
CA PRO A 38 9.96 7.17 -13.91
C PRO A 38 10.19 7.65 -12.47
N PHE A 39 10.56 8.92 -12.29
CA PHE A 39 10.74 9.52 -10.97
C PHE A 39 9.43 9.53 -10.16
N ARG A 40 8.31 9.93 -10.78
CA ARG A 40 7.00 9.90 -10.11
C ARG A 40 6.59 8.48 -9.73
N THR A 41 6.85 7.50 -10.61
CA THR A 41 6.52 6.10 -10.36
C THR A 41 7.38 5.53 -9.23
N SER A 42 8.68 5.83 -9.20
CA SER A 42 9.56 5.36 -8.12
C SER A 42 9.19 5.97 -6.77
N MET A 43 8.80 7.25 -6.71
CA MET A 43 8.32 7.88 -5.47
C MET A 43 7.10 7.16 -4.89
N PHE A 44 6.10 6.86 -5.71
CA PHE A 44 4.91 6.14 -5.25
C PHE A 44 5.21 4.70 -4.83
N ILE A 45 6.11 4.01 -5.54
CA ILE A 45 6.57 2.67 -5.15
C ILE A 45 7.28 2.73 -3.79
N THR A 46 8.20 3.66 -3.59
CA THR A 46 8.92 3.82 -2.32
C THR A 46 7.97 4.16 -1.17
N LEU A 47 6.99 5.03 -1.41
CA LEU A 47 5.95 5.32 -0.44
C LEU A 47 5.16 4.05 -0.05
N GLY A 48 4.76 3.24 -1.03
CA GLY A 48 4.09 1.95 -0.77
C GLY A 48 4.96 0.95 -0.02
N LEU A 49 6.24 0.81 -0.40
CA LEU A 49 7.20 -0.09 0.23
C LEU A 49 7.49 0.27 1.69
N SER A 50 7.31 1.54 2.09
CA SER A 50 7.42 1.94 3.50
C SER A 50 6.47 1.16 4.43
N GLY A 51 5.34 0.67 3.90
CA GLY A 51 4.39 -0.18 4.62
C GLY A 51 4.91 -1.56 5.02
N ILE A 52 6.01 -2.04 4.43
CA ILE A 52 6.62 -3.32 4.79
C ILE A 52 7.13 -3.30 6.24
N ILE A 53 7.65 -2.16 6.70
CA ILE A 53 8.21 -2.02 8.07
C ILE A 53 7.15 -2.28 9.15
N PRO A 54 5.98 -1.59 9.18
CA PRO A 54 4.95 -1.89 10.17
C PRO A 54 4.33 -3.29 9.99
N MET A 55 4.22 -3.81 8.76
CA MET A 55 3.66 -5.14 8.50
C MET A 55 4.55 -6.28 9.02
N THR A 56 5.86 -6.18 8.81
CA THR A 56 6.83 -7.16 9.29
C THR A 56 6.96 -7.09 10.82
N TYR A 57 6.96 -5.88 11.38
CA TYR A 57 6.92 -5.68 12.82
C TYR A 57 5.65 -6.33 13.44
N ALA A 58 4.47 -6.11 12.86
CA ALA A 58 3.23 -6.72 13.35
C ALA A 58 3.25 -8.25 13.25
N ALA A 59 3.75 -8.80 12.14
CA ALA A 59 3.87 -10.25 11.97
C ALA A 59 4.84 -10.90 12.97
N ASN A 60 5.96 -10.25 13.28
CA ASN A 60 6.94 -10.74 14.24
C ASN A 60 6.45 -10.64 15.69
N THR A 61 5.72 -9.58 16.02
CA THR A 61 5.25 -9.34 17.40
C THR A 61 4.01 -10.17 17.75
N PHE A 62 3.02 -10.26 16.84
CA PHE A 62 1.75 -10.94 17.13
C PHE A 62 1.64 -12.33 16.50
N GLY A 63 2.52 -12.66 15.55
CA GLY A 63 2.38 -13.82 14.67
C GLY A 63 1.48 -13.52 13.46
N ILE A 64 1.75 -14.19 12.34
CA ILE A 64 1.05 -13.95 11.06
C ILE A 64 -0.45 -14.24 11.16
N ALA A 65 -0.85 -15.27 11.90
CA ALA A 65 -2.25 -15.64 12.06
C ALA A 65 -3.04 -14.52 12.76
N GLN A 66 -2.50 -14.02 13.87
CA GLN A 66 -3.11 -12.95 14.66
C GLN A 66 -3.06 -11.61 13.93
N ALA A 67 -1.93 -11.27 13.29
CA ALA A 67 -1.82 -10.08 12.46
C ALA A 67 -2.84 -10.10 11.31
N ASN A 68 -3.08 -11.27 10.69
CA ASN A 68 -4.09 -11.39 9.65
C ASN A 68 -5.52 -11.19 10.17
N LEU A 69 -5.82 -11.57 11.41
CA LEU A 69 -7.12 -11.33 12.04
C LEU A 69 -7.29 -9.85 12.40
N GLN A 70 -6.28 -9.24 13.02
CA GLN A 70 -6.34 -7.88 13.56
C GLN A 70 -6.26 -6.78 12.50
N MET A 71 -5.44 -6.94 11.47
CA MET A 71 -5.18 -5.89 10.47
C MET A 71 -5.39 -6.35 9.02
N GLY A 72 -5.83 -7.60 8.79
CA GLY A 72 -5.99 -8.12 7.44
C GLY A 72 -4.68 -8.28 6.67
N TRP A 73 -3.59 -8.64 7.38
CA TRP A 73 -2.22 -8.73 6.85
C TRP A 73 -2.08 -9.36 5.45
N LYS A 74 -2.77 -10.47 5.16
CA LYS A 74 -2.72 -11.12 3.83
C LYS A 74 -3.32 -10.25 2.72
N TYR A 75 -4.38 -9.50 3.02
CA TYR A 75 -5.01 -8.59 2.07
C TYR A 75 -4.13 -7.38 1.76
N ILE A 76 -3.36 -6.90 2.74
CA ILE A 76 -2.40 -5.80 2.53
C ILE A 76 -1.21 -6.28 1.67
N ILE A 77 -0.76 -7.53 1.83
CA ILE A 77 0.24 -8.11 0.89
C ILE A 77 -0.33 -8.21 -0.52
N LEU A 78 -1.60 -8.62 -0.65
CA LEU A 78 -2.27 -8.73 -1.93
C LEU A 78 -2.41 -7.37 -2.62
N GLU A 79 -2.78 -6.32 -1.87
CA GLU A 79 -2.75 -4.93 -2.33
C GLU A 79 -1.38 -4.53 -2.85
N GLY A 80 -0.32 -4.75 -2.05
CA GLY A 80 1.05 -4.42 -2.45
C GLY A 80 1.48 -5.13 -3.73
N THR A 81 1.08 -6.39 -3.91
CA THR A 81 1.34 -7.16 -5.12
C THR A 81 0.62 -6.55 -6.33
N PHE A 82 -0.66 -6.22 -6.21
CA PHE A 82 -1.40 -5.58 -7.30
C PHE A 82 -0.82 -4.21 -7.67
N TYR A 83 -0.49 -3.37 -6.70
CA TYR A 83 0.12 -2.06 -6.97
C TYR A 83 1.50 -2.19 -7.60
N LEU A 84 2.34 -3.11 -7.15
CA LEU A 84 3.66 -3.32 -7.75
C LEU A 84 3.55 -3.85 -9.18
N CYS A 85 2.71 -4.85 -9.43
CA CYS A 85 2.46 -5.38 -10.76
C CYS A 85 1.92 -4.29 -11.70
N GLY A 86 0.92 -3.52 -11.27
CA GLY A 86 0.38 -2.40 -12.05
C GLY A 86 1.44 -1.35 -12.37
N ALA A 87 2.25 -0.97 -11.38
CA ALA A 87 3.32 0.02 -11.56
C ALA A 87 4.40 -0.46 -12.54
N VAL A 88 4.78 -1.74 -12.48
CA VAL A 88 5.74 -2.36 -13.42
C VAL A 88 5.18 -2.38 -14.84
N ILE A 89 3.93 -2.80 -15.02
CA ILE A 89 3.24 -2.80 -16.33
C ILE A 89 3.21 -1.38 -16.91
N TYR A 90 2.83 -0.39 -16.10
CA TYR A 90 2.78 1.02 -16.48
C TYR A 90 4.16 1.61 -16.82
N ALA A 91 5.19 1.25 -16.06
CA ALA A 91 6.55 1.72 -16.28
C ALA A 91 7.14 1.13 -17.56
N CYS A 92 6.97 -0.18 -17.77
CA CYS A 92 7.48 -0.90 -18.93
C CYS A 92 6.70 -0.66 -20.22
N ARG A 93 5.49 -0.07 -20.13
CA ARG A 93 4.57 0.17 -21.26
C ARG A 93 4.18 -1.11 -21.99
N ILE A 94 3.91 -2.18 -21.23
CA ILE A 94 3.49 -3.48 -21.77
C ILE A 94 1.96 -3.53 -21.74
N PRO A 95 1.27 -4.00 -22.80
CA PRO A 95 1.78 -4.66 -24.00
C PRO A 95 2.05 -3.72 -25.21
N GLU A 96 1.74 -2.43 -25.13
CA GLU A 96 1.85 -1.51 -26.29
C GLU A 96 3.27 -1.35 -26.82
N ARG A 97 4.29 -1.58 -25.98
CA ARG A 97 5.69 -1.64 -26.39
C ARG A 97 5.99 -2.83 -27.30
N TRP A 98 5.29 -3.95 -27.14
CA TRP A 98 5.49 -5.16 -27.94
C TRP A 98 4.71 -5.12 -29.25
N TYR A 99 3.53 -4.50 -29.26
CA TYR A 99 2.68 -4.41 -30.44
C TYR A 99 2.20 -2.97 -30.65
N PRO A 100 3.05 -2.10 -31.24
CA PRO A 100 2.69 -0.71 -31.48
C PRO A 100 1.47 -0.62 -32.40
N GLY A 101 0.53 0.29 -32.09
CA GLY A 101 -0.69 0.53 -32.87
C GLY A 101 -1.85 -0.45 -32.59
N LYS A 102 -1.64 -1.54 -31.84
CA LYS A 102 -2.73 -2.49 -31.51
C LYS A 102 -3.52 -2.10 -30.26
N PHE A 103 -2.92 -1.34 -29.36
CA PHE A 103 -3.46 -1.05 -28.03
C PHE A 103 -3.78 0.44 -27.82
N ASP A 104 -4.07 1.16 -28.90
CA ASP A 104 -4.24 2.63 -28.86
C ASP A 104 -5.55 3.04 -28.16
N ILE A 105 -6.58 2.19 -28.21
CA ILE A 105 -7.91 2.46 -27.64
C ILE A 105 -8.17 1.57 -26.40
N VAL A 106 -7.90 0.26 -26.50
CA VAL A 106 -8.17 -0.72 -25.43
C VAL A 106 -6.95 -1.62 -25.23
N GLY A 107 -6.65 -1.95 -23.98
CA GLY A 107 -5.57 -2.85 -23.55
C GLY A 107 -4.21 -2.18 -23.34
N ALA A 108 -4.13 -0.86 -23.35
CA ALA A 108 -2.89 -0.12 -23.06
C ALA A 108 -2.43 -0.34 -21.60
N SER A 109 -1.12 -0.25 -21.34
CA SER A 109 -0.55 -0.36 -19.99
C SER A 109 -1.22 0.55 -18.95
N HIS A 110 -1.68 1.73 -19.36
CA HIS A 110 -2.36 2.67 -18.47
C HIS A 110 -3.74 2.17 -18.02
N GLN A 111 -4.48 1.46 -18.89
CA GLN A 111 -5.76 0.86 -18.51
C GLN A 111 -5.53 -0.31 -17.56
N TRP A 112 -4.56 -1.17 -17.87
CA TRP A 112 -4.16 -2.25 -16.95
C TRP A 112 -3.72 -1.70 -15.60
N PHE A 113 -2.93 -0.62 -15.58
CA PHE A 113 -2.56 0.07 -14.34
C PHE A 113 -3.79 0.43 -13.49
N HIS A 114 -4.82 1.05 -14.08
CA HIS A 114 -6.05 1.37 -13.36
C HIS A 114 -6.78 0.12 -12.84
N VAL A 115 -6.84 -0.96 -13.63
CA VAL A 115 -7.45 -2.23 -13.20
C VAL A 115 -6.70 -2.79 -11.98
N PHE A 116 -5.37 -2.82 -12.01
CA PHE A 116 -4.55 -3.24 -10.87
C PHE A 116 -4.72 -2.35 -9.65
N VAL A 117 -4.84 -1.03 -9.84
CA VAL A 117 -5.13 -0.09 -8.73
C VAL A 117 -6.49 -0.38 -8.11
N LEU A 118 -7.52 -0.63 -8.91
CA LEU A 118 -8.86 -0.98 -8.41
C LEU A 118 -8.87 -2.31 -7.64
N MET A 119 -8.17 -3.33 -8.14
CA MET A 119 -8.02 -4.61 -7.43
C MET A 119 -7.27 -4.43 -6.10
N GLY A 120 -6.20 -3.63 -6.09
CA GLY A 120 -5.44 -3.30 -4.88
C GLY A 120 -6.31 -2.57 -3.85
N ALA A 121 -7.07 -1.56 -4.27
CA ALA A 121 -8.01 -0.84 -3.40
C ALA A 121 -9.11 -1.77 -2.85
N GLY A 122 -9.61 -2.70 -3.66
CA GLY A 122 -10.55 -3.73 -3.21
C GLY A 122 -9.95 -4.67 -2.16
N ALA A 123 -8.70 -5.11 -2.36
CA ALA A 123 -7.97 -5.90 -1.36
C ALA A 123 -7.76 -5.10 -0.06
N HIS A 124 -7.35 -3.84 -0.16
CA HIS A 124 -7.20 -2.94 0.99
C HIS A 124 -8.50 -2.83 1.79
N LEU A 125 -9.63 -2.59 1.10
CA LEU A 125 -10.95 -2.51 1.73
C LEU A 125 -11.31 -3.81 2.46
N MET A 126 -11.08 -4.98 1.86
CA MET A 126 -11.31 -6.26 2.53
C MET A 126 -10.45 -6.42 3.80
N GLY A 127 -9.19 -5.97 3.74
CA GLY A 127 -8.28 -5.92 4.89
C GLY A 127 -8.83 -5.05 6.01
N ILE A 128 -9.25 -3.82 5.70
CA ILE A 128 -9.84 -2.89 6.67
C ILE A 128 -11.15 -3.44 7.24
N VAL A 129 -12.04 -3.99 6.43
CA VAL A 129 -13.31 -4.55 6.92
C VAL A 129 -13.06 -5.71 7.87
N ARG A 130 -12.06 -6.55 7.60
CA ARG A 130 -11.65 -7.63 8.51
C ARG A 130 -11.12 -7.08 9.82
N ALA A 131 -10.23 -6.08 9.75
CA ALA A 131 -9.71 -5.39 10.93
C ALA A 131 -10.83 -4.74 11.75
N PHE A 132 -11.76 -4.06 11.10
CA PHE A 132 -12.92 -3.44 11.74
C PHE A 132 -13.76 -4.49 12.46
N ARG A 133 -14.14 -5.58 11.78
CA ARG A 133 -14.90 -6.68 12.37
C ARG A 133 -14.18 -7.28 13.58
N TYR A 134 -12.87 -7.52 13.47
CA TYR A 134 -12.08 -8.03 14.58
C TYR A 134 -12.11 -7.08 15.77
N ASN A 135 -11.88 -5.78 15.58
CA ASN A 135 -11.82 -4.82 16.68
C ASN A 135 -13.19 -4.48 17.28
N HIS A 136 -14.27 -4.71 16.55
CA HIS A 136 -15.64 -4.42 17.01
C HIS A 136 -16.42 -5.65 17.46
N HIS A 137 -15.84 -6.85 17.36
CA HIS A 137 -16.48 -8.07 17.83
C HIS A 137 -16.50 -8.11 19.38
N PRO A 138 -17.64 -8.39 20.04
CA PRO A 138 -17.75 -8.34 21.50
C PRO A 138 -16.74 -9.25 22.22
N PHE A 139 -16.50 -10.44 21.67
CA PHE A 139 -15.61 -11.44 22.28
C PHE A 139 -14.12 -11.10 22.15
N THR A 140 -13.71 -10.24 21.23
CA THR A 140 -12.29 -9.86 21.02
C THR A 140 -11.90 -8.57 21.77
N ARG A 141 -12.88 -7.83 22.31
CA ARG A 141 -12.64 -6.63 23.13
C ARG A 141 -12.44 -6.92 24.62
N MET A 142 -12.71 -8.14 25.06
CA MET A 142 -12.40 -8.53 26.42
C MET A 142 -10.88 -8.66 26.54
N CYS A 143 -10.22 -7.60 27.02
CA CYS A 143 -8.99 -7.82 27.75
C CYS A 143 -9.37 -8.78 28.87
N GLU A 144 -8.81 -9.99 28.89
CA GLU A 144 -8.82 -10.80 30.10
C GLU A 144 -8.03 -10.01 31.14
N HIS A 145 -8.72 -9.11 31.86
CA HIS A 145 -8.22 -8.60 33.11
C HIS A 145 -8.11 -9.83 34.00
N PHE A 146 -6.87 -10.26 34.20
CA PHE A 146 -6.42 -11.20 35.20
C PHE A 146 -7.18 -10.96 36.51
N TRP A 147 -8.24 -11.73 36.74
CA TRP A 147 -8.80 -12.01 38.05
C TRP A 147 -8.50 -13.46 38.40
N ALA A 148 -7.21 -13.76 38.52
CA ALA A 148 -6.69 -14.94 39.21
C ALA A 148 -5.60 -14.48 40.17
#